data_AF-A0A2P8HEU9-F1
#
_entry.id   AF-A0A2P8HEU9-F1
#
_cell.length_a   1.000
_cell.length_b   1.000
_cell.length_c   1.000
_cell.angle_alpha   90.00
_cell.angle_beta   90.00
_cell.angle_gamma   90.00
#
_symmetry.space_group_name_H-M   'P 1'
#
loop_
_entity.id
_entity.type
_entity.pdbx_description
1 polymer ?
#
loop_
_entity_poly.entity_id
_entity_poly.type
_entity_poly.pdbx_seq_one_letter_code
_entity_poly.pdbx_strand_id
1 'polypeptide(L)'
;MPLKTYKSNWAVSENDLSQVSQDDIDLYVLNITGKNGGNLQATYNDAGNLVEAKELLVNSRLPRKVSTYIVTNYKGYLIDSDKIKKTIRPDKTAQKIEVGIHKGSDKKRLFFDNDGNFINEKS
;
A
#
# COMPACT_ATOMS: atom_id res chain seq x y z
N MET A 1 0.59 19.89 9.88
CA MET A 1 1.42 18.77 10.42
C MET A 1 2.75 18.75 9.70
N PRO A 2 3.91 18.61 10.37
CA PRO A 2 5.20 18.80 9.70
C PRO A 2 5.69 17.54 8.96
N LEU A 3 6.06 17.73 7.68
CA LEU A 3 6.55 16.77 6.67
C LEU A 3 7.91 16.08 6.98
N LYS A 4 8.37 16.06 8.25
CA LYS A 4 9.75 15.68 8.56
C LYS A 4 10.04 14.17 8.57
N THR A 5 9.04 13.30 8.45
CA THR A 5 9.25 11.84 8.62
C THR A 5 9.44 11.04 7.32
N TYR A 6 9.24 11.65 6.14
CA TYR A 6 9.20 10.89 4.86
C TYR A 6 10.50 10.86 4.06
N LYS A 7 11.52 11.65 4.41
CA LYS A 7 12.66 11.93 3.51
C LYS A 7 13.77 10.87 3.40
N SER A 8 13.69 9.70 4.05
CA SER A 8 14.88 8.84 4.17
C SER A 8 15.00 7.67 3.18
N ASN A 9 13.95 7.25 2.44
CA ASN A 9 13.97 5.95 1.75
C ASN A 9 13.56 5.93 0.28
N TRP A 10 13.33 7.08 -0.35
CA TRP A 10 12.76 7.15 -1.70
C TRP A 10 13.79 7.65 -2.72
N ALA A 11 14.06 6.84 -3.73
CA ALA A 11 14.68 7.30 -4.96
C ALA A 11 13.55 7.86 -5.84
N VAL A 12 13.57 9.15 -6.12
CA VAL A 12 12.65 9.79 -7.06
C VAL A 12 13.22 9.57 -8.45
N SER A 13 12.49 8.85 -9.29
CA SER A 13 12.75 8.77 -10.73
C SER A 13 11.54 9.32 -11.46
N GLU A 14 11.73 10.36 -12.25
CA GLU A 14 10.75 10.86 -13.19
C GLU A 14 10.99 10.18 -14.56
N ASN A 15 9.92 9.99 -15.34
CA ASN A 15 9.81 9.32 -16.68
C ASN A 15 9.50 7.81 -16.62
N ASP A 16 8.60 7.22 -17.43
CA ASP A 16 8.26 7.40 -18.86
C ASP A 16 6.73 7.42 -19.10
N LEU A 17 6.27 8.27 -20.03
CA LEU A 17 4.85 8.53 -20.39
C LEU A 17 4.22 7.42 -21.27
N SER A 18 4.88 6.27 -21.41
CA SER A 18 4.57 5.29 -22.46
C SER A 18 3.38 4.35 -22.19
N GLN A 19 2.48 4.67 -21.26
CA GLN A 19 1.31 3.82 -20.92
C GLN A 19 -0.01 4.59 -20.84
N VAL A 20 -0.02 5.88 -21.20
CA VAL A 20 -1.27 6.65 -21.30
C VAL A 20 -1.74 6.57 -22.75
N SER A 21 -2.94 6.05 -22.99
CA SER A 21 -3.56 6.05 -24.31
C SER A 21 -3.60 7.47 -24.87
N GLN A 22 -3.31 7.59 -26.15
CA GLN A 22 -2.97 8.84 -26.85
C GLN A 22 -4.10 9.89 -26.94
N ASP A 23 -5.24 9.67 -26.27
CA ASP A 23 -6.41 10.55 -26.26
C ASP A 23 -6.59 11.37 -24.95
N ASP A 24 -5.84 11.09 -23.88
CA ASP A 24 -5.92 11.82 -22.59
C ASP A 24 -4.63 12.63 -22.35
N ILE A 25 -4.47 13.75 -23.05
CA ILE A 25 -3.23 14.54 -23.11
C ILE A 25 -2.95 15.38 -21.84
N ASP A 26 -3.83 15.39 -20.84
CA ASP A 26 -3.79 16.35 -19.72
C ASP A 26 -3.51 15.73 -18.34
N LEU A 27 -2.80 14.60 -18.28
CA LEU A 27 -2.46 13.91 -17.02
C LEU A 27 -0.97 13.81 -16.77
N TYR A 28 -0.55 14.20 -15.57
CA TYR A 28 0.80 13.99 -15.06
C TYR A 28 0.82 12.81 -14.09
N VAL A 29 1.62 11.78 -14.37
CA VAL A 29 1.77 10.60 -13.50
C VAL A 29 3.16 10.56 -12.87
N LEU A 30 3.21 10.66 -11.54
CA LEU A 30 4.42 10.47 -10.74
C LEU A 30 4.49 9.01 -10.26
N ASN A 31 5.61 8.33 -10.50
CA ASN A 31 5.89 7.00 -9.98
C ASN A 31 7.14 7.02 -9.10
N ILE A 32 7.01 6.62 -7.83
CA ILE A 32 8.12 6.50 -6.88
C ILE A 32 8.20 5.05 -6.45
N THR A 33 9.39 4.44 -6.58
CA THR A 33 9.64 3.07 -6.12
C THR A 33 10.53 3.10 -4.88
N GLY A 34 10.04 2.51 -3.79
CA GLY A 34 10.80 2.31 -2.57
C GLY A 34 11.72 1.10 -2.69
N LYS A 35 12.87 1.14 -1.99
CA LYS A 35 13.92 0.11 -2.04
C LYS A 35 13.43 -1.32 -1.74
N ASN A 36 12.33 -1.48 -1.02
CA ASN A 36 11.78 -2.77 -0.59
C ASN A 36 10.58 -3.24 -1.43
N GLY A 37 10.40 -2.71 -2.64
CA GLY A 37 9.29 -3.08 -3.54
C GLY A 37 7.96 -2.39 -3.21
N GLY A 38 7.95 -1.47 -2.25
CA GLY A 38 6.86 -0.51 -2.11
C GLY A 38 6.87 0.51 -3.25
N ASN A 39 5.72 1.09 -3.56
CA ASN A 39 5.62 2.11 -4.60
C ASN A 39 4.54 3.16 -4.27
N LEU A 40 4.64 4.31 -4.90
CA LEU A 40 3.62 5.34 -4.91
C LEU A 40 3.43 5.77 -6.37
N GLN A 41 2.21 5.66 -6.86
CA GLN A 41 1.78 6.24 -8.13
C GLN A 41 0.80 7.36 -7.81
N ALA A 42 1.03 8.56 -8.31
CA ALA A 42 0.10 9.69 -8.16
C ALA A 42 -0.21 10.30 -9.53
N THR A 43 -1.49 10.48 -9.83
CA THR A 43 -1.99 11.07 -11.07
C THR A 43 -2.55 12.45 -10.76
N TYR A 44 -2.15 13.45 -11.53
CA TYR A 44 -2.59 14.83 -11.44
C TYR A 44 -3.21 15.28 -12.76
N ASN A 45 -4.17 16.20 -12.70
CA ASN A 45 -4.67 16.88 -13.90
C ASN A 45 -3.75 18.02 -14.36
N ASP A 46 -4.05 18.61 -15.51
CA ASP A 46 -3.41 19.79 -16.11
C ASP A 46 -3.23 20.97 -15.13
N ALA A 47 -4.21 21.18 -14.27
CA ALA A 47 -4.18 22.21 -13.23
C ALA A 47 -3.34 21.83 -12.00
N GLY A 48 -2.69 20.66 -12.01
CA GLY A 48 -1.84 20.16 -10.91
C GLY A 48 -2.60 19.61 -9.71
N ASN A 49 -3.91 19.38 -9.82
CA ASN A 49 -4.72 18.80 -8.75
C ASN A 49 -4.62 17.27 -8.76
N LEU A 50 -4.53 16.67 -7.58
CA LEU A 50 -4.49 15.22 -7.42
C LEU A 50 -5.82 14.59 -7.91
N VAL A 51 -5.73 13.66 -8.84
CA VAL A 51 -6.86 12.82 -9.28
C VAL A 51 -6.93 11.56 -8.43
N GLU A 52 -5.81 10.84 -8.33
CA GLU A 52 -5.71 9.62 -7.53
C GLU A 52 -4.24 9.37 -7.15
N ALA A 53 -3.99 8.82 -5.96
CA ALA A 53 -2.72 8.20 -5.63
C ALA A 53 -2.92 6.77 -5.12
N LYS A 54 -2.07 5.86 -5.57
CA LYS A 54 -1.97 4.48 -5.11
C LYS A 54 -0.64 4.28 -4.43
N GLU A 55 -0.67 3.95 -3.15
CA GLU A 55 0.50 3.65 -2.35
C GLU A 55 0.50 2.16 -1.97
N LEU A 56 1.62 1.50 -2.20
CA LEU A 56 1.90 0.17 -1.72
C LEU A 56 3.08 0.25 -0.75
N LEU A 57 2.81 -0.05 0.52
CA LEU A 57 3.84 -0.30 1.52
C LEU A 57 4.04 -1.82 1.61
N VAL A 58 5.30 -2.25 1.65
CA VAL A 58 5.68 -3.66 1.77
C VAL A 58 6.60 -3.81 2.97
N ASN A 59 6.36 -4.84 3.79
CA ASN A 59 7.14 -5.15 5.00
C ASN A 59 7.23 -3.94 5.93
N SER A 60 6.08 -3.31 6.13
CA SER A 60 5.88 -2.11 6.94
C SER A 60 5.45 -2.49 8.36
N ARG A 61 5.50 -1.52 9.28
CA ARG A 61 5.02 -1.79 10.64
C ARG A 61 3.48 -1.95 10.62
N LEU A 62 3.01 -3.17 10.86
CA LEU A 62 1.58 -3.46 10.99
C LEU A 62 0.91 -2.67 12.12
N PRO A 63 -0.37 -2.25 11.95
CA PRO A 63 -1.16 -1.72 13.04
C PRO A 63 -1.27 -2.73 14.19
N ARG A 64 -1.19 -2.23 15.45
CA ARG A 64 -1.19 -3.08 16.65
C ARG A 64 -2.39 -4.03 16.69
N LYS A 65 -3.57 -3.56 16.28
CA LYS A 65 -4.81 -4.36 16.27
C LYS A 65 -4.72 -5.58 15.34
N VAL A 66 -4.09 -5.43 14.17
CA VAL A 66 -3.83 -6.53 13.23
C VAL A 66 -2.88 -7.55 13.84
N SER A 67 -1.75 -7.09 14.40
CA SER A 67 -0.80 -8.00 15.05
C SER A 67 -1.42 -8.76 16.24
N THR A 68 -2.23 -8.09 17.06
CA THR A 68 -2.95 -8.75 18.17
C THR A 68 -3.93 -9.78 17.66
N TYR A 69 -4.73 -9.46 16.63
CA TYR A 69 -5.67 -10.41 16.05
C TYR A 69 -4.98 -11.68 15.55
N ILE A 70 -3.84 -11.55 14.87
CA ILE A 70 -3.08 -12.69 14.37
C ILE A 70 -2.56 -13.56 15.51
N VAL A 71 -1.94 -12.97 16.53
CA VAL A 71 -1.41 -13.71 17.69
C VAL A 71 -2.53 -14.44 18.44
N THR A 72 -3.71 -13.82 18.56
CA THR A 72 -4.86 -14.41 19.26
C THR A 72 -5.50 -15.57 18.48
N ASN A 73 -5.72 -15.40 17.18
CA ASN A 73 -6.54 -16.33 16.37
C ASN A 73 -5.70 -17.37 15.61
N TYR A 74 -4.46 -17.07 15.25
CA TYR A 74 -3.57 -17.94 14.46
C TYR A 74 -2.37 -18.38 15.28
N LYS A 75 -2.63 -19.05 16.40
CA LYS A 75 -1.57 -19.48 17.32
C LYS A 75 -0.56 -20.43 16.65
N GLY A 76 0.71 -20.05 16.76
CA GLY A 76 1.82 -20.80 16.17
C GLY A 76 2.04 -20.53 14.68
N TYR A 77 1.30 -19.59 14.08
CA TYR A 77 1.66 -19.03 12.78
C TYR A 77 2.67 -17.90 12.94
N LEU A 78 3.57 -17.78 11.98
CA LEU A 78 4.53 -16.69 11.85
C LEU A 78 4.07 -15.75 10.73
N ILE A 79 4.41 -14.46 10.83
CA ILE A 79 4.13 -13.47 9.79
C ILE A 79 5.29 -13.47 8.79
N ASP A 80 4.98 -13.70 7.51
CA ASP A 80 5.97 -13.71 6.41
C ASP A 80 6.11 -12.38 5.70
N SER A 81 4.99 -11.70 5.55
CA SER A 81 4.91 -10.48 4.76
C SER A 81 3.68 -9.68 5.16
N ASP A 82 3.81 -8.36 5.03
CA ASP A 82 2.68 -7.46 5.08
C ASP A 82 2.71 -6.51 3.88
N LYS A 83 1.52 -6.18 3.40
CA LYS A 83 1.32 -5.17 2.38
C LYS A 83 0.18 -4.26 2.82
N ILE A 84 0.43 -2.96 2.81
CA ILE A 84 -0.61 -1.95 3.00
C ILE A 84 -0.82 -1.29 1.65
N LYS A 85 -2.00 -1.48 1.08
CA LYS A 85 -2.43 -0.85 -0.16
C LYS A 85 -3.36 0.31 0.19
N LYS A 86 -3.00 1.50 -0.23
CA LYS A 86 -3.79 2.71 0.02
C LYS A 86 -4.14 3.37 -1.30
N THR A 87 -5.39 3.71 -1.47
CA THR A 87 -5.90 4.52 -2.58
C THR A 87 -6.37 5.84 -2.00
N ILE A 88 -5.80 6.94 -2.46
CA ILE A 88 -6.08 8.30 -2.00
C ILE A 88 -6.73 9.03 -3.17
N ARG A 89 -7.88 9.64 -2.93
CA ARG A 89 -8.59 10.55 -3.82
C ARG A 89 -8.93 11.82 -3.04
N PRO A 90 -9.24 12.94 -3.70
CA PRO A 90 -9.55 14.21 -3.02
C PRO A 90 -10.64 14.09 -1.94
N ASP A 91 -11.63 13.26 -2.17
CA ASP A 91 -12.81 13.07 -1.32
C ASP A 91 -12.72 11.84 -0.40
N LYS A 92 -11.83 10.89 -0.71
CA LYS A 92 -11.84 9.58 -0.06
C LYS A 92 -10.45 8.94 -0.01
N THR A 93 -10.15 8.34 1.14
CA THR A 93 -9.01 7.42 1.28
C THR A 93 -9.54 6.02 1.60
N ALA A 94 -9.10 5.04 0.82
CA ALA A 94 -9.33 3.62 1.08
C ALA A 94 -8.00 2.94 1.41
N GLN A 95 -7.99 2.03 2.39
CA GLN A 95 -6.83 1.24 2.75
C GLN A 95 -7.23 -0.21 2.92
N LYS A 96 -6.35 -1.11 2.47
CA LYS A 96 -6.45 -2.54 2.68
C LYS A 96 -5.12 -3.08 3.16
N ILE A 97 -5.15 -3.84 4.24
CA ILE A 97 -3.96 -4.48 4.81
C ILE A 97 -4.03 -5.96 4.45
N GLU A 98 -2.97 -6.48 3.82
CA GLU A 98 -2.82 -7.89 3.50
C GLU A 98 -1.64 -8.44 4.31
N VAL A 99 -1.85 -9.55 5.02
CA VAL A 99 -0.81 -10.18 5.83
C VAL A 99 -0.67 -11.64 5.42
N GLY A 100 0.53 -12.04 5.01
CA GLY A 100 0.89 -13.43 4.80
C GLY A 100 1.35 -14.06 6.11
N ILE A 101 0.77 -15.19 6.48
CA ILE A 101 1.17 -15.98 7.64
C ILE A 101 1.41 -17.44 7.24
N HIS A 102 2.28 -18.14 7.97
CA HIS A 102 2.49 -19.57 7.76
C HIS A 102 2.70 -20.34 9.07
N LYS A 103 2.43 -21.64 9.03
CA LYS A 103 2.79 -22.62 10.06
C LYS A 103 3.24 -23.90 9.38
N GLY A 104 4.55 -24.13 9.34
CA GLY A 104 5.12 -25.21 8.53
C GLY A 104 4.83 -24.99 7.04
N SER A 105 4.16 -25.94 6.41
CA SER A 105 3.74 -25.84 5.00
C SER A 105 2.40 -25.14 4.79
N ASP A 106 1.62 -24.90 5.84
CA ASP A 106 0.35 -24.20 5.72
C ASP A 106 0.57 -22.69 5.61
N LYS A 107 0.02 -22.07 4.57
CA LYS A 107 0.16 -20.65 4.26
C LYS A 107 -1.22 -20.03 4.11
N LYS A 108 -1.40 -18.84 4.70
CA LYS A 108 -2.64 -18.07 4.61
C LYS A 108 -2.33 -16.61 4.30
N ARG A 109 -3.24 -15.97 3.59
CA ARG A 109 -3.28 -14.53 3.38
C ARG A 109 -4.52 -13.97 4.06
N LEU A 110 -4.30 -13.11 5.04
CA LEU A 110 -5.33 -12.44 5.80
C LEU A 110 -5.54 -11.03 5.25
N PHE A 111 -6.79 -10.57 5.27
CA PHE A 111 -7.16 -9.25 4.80
C PHE A 111 -7.86 -8.49 5.91
N PHE A 112 -7.45 -7.24 6.10
CA PHE A 112 -8.03 -6.32 7.09
C PHE A 112 -8.40 -4.99 6.45
N ASP A 113 -9.40 -4.34 7.04
CA ASP A 113 -9.81 -2.99 6.67
C ASP A 113 -8.84 -1.92 7.23
N ASN A 114 -9.17 -0.65 7.00
CA ASN A 114 -8.39 0.49 7.47
C ASN A 114 -8.27 0.55 9.01
N ASP A 115 -9.29 0.07 9.72
CA ASP A 115 -9.34 0.07 11.19
C ASP A 115 -8.74 -1.21 11.78
N GLY A 116 -8.13 -2.05 10.96
CA GLY A 116 -7.53 -3.32 11.34
C GLY A 116 -8.55 -4.38 11.75
N ASN A 117 -9.82 -4.26 11.35
CA ASN A 117 -10.80 -5.33 11.48
C ASN A 117 -10.55 -6.39 10.42
N PHE A 118 -10.65 -7.65 10.82
CA PHE A 118 -10.54 -8.78 9.90
C PHE A 118 -11.71 -8.79 8.92
N ILE A 119 -11.41 -8.95 7.63
CA ILE A 119 -12.40 -9.05 6.55
C ILE A 119 -12.55 -10.51 6.14
N ASN A 120 -11.45 -11.14 5.70
CA ASN A 120 -11.43 -12.53 5.25
C ASN A 120 -10.01 -13.10 5.19
N GLU A 121 -9.92 -14.42 4.95
CA GLU A 121 -8.68 -15.14 4.66
C GLU A 121 -8.74 -15.87 3.32
N LYS A 122 -7.56 -16.16 2.77
CA LYS A 122 -7.36 -17.05 1.62
C LYS A 122 -6.19 -18.00 1.92
N SER A 123 -6.35 -19.29 1.66
CA SER A 123 -5.25 -20.28 1.71
C SER A 123 -4.67 -20.50 0.30
#